data_AF-A0A2A7AR00-F1
#
_entry.id   AF-A0A2A7AR00-F1
#
_cell.length_a   1.000
_cell.length_b   1.000
_cell.length_c   1.000
_cell.angle_alpha   90.00
_cell.angle_beta   90.00
_cell.angle_gamma   90.00
#
_symmetry.space_group_name_H-M   'P 1'
#
loop_
_entity.id
_entity.type
_entity.pdbx_description
1 polymer ?
#
loop_
_entity_poly.entity_id
_entity_poly.type
_entity_poly.pdbx_seq_one_letter_code
_entity_poly.pdbx_strand_id
1 'polypeptide(L)'
;MNERIKKLRRSLDLTQQEFADRIGVKRNTIANYEIGRNEPIDSVLELIVREFGVSKQWLLDGTGEMFSPAPTNGLDLLAQEKALTHGEYILIEKFVNLKPETRQNILDYIQEVAAALSAGDVPADAPAIDCRESAESLHAELDRQLGIEKKEAAGGSEAS
;
A
#
# COMPACT_ATOMS: atom_id res chain seq x y z
N MET A 1 30.84 2.05 -16.68
CA MET A 1 29.78 1.06 -16.37
C MET A 1 30.33 -0.14 -15.62
N ASN A 2 31.48 -0.68 -16.04
CA ASN A 2 32.24 -1.72 -15.36
C ASN A 2 32.34 -1.58 -13.82
N GLU A 3 32.81 -0.43 -13.31
CA GLU A 3 32.93 -0.21 -11.86
C GLU A 3 31.58 -0.20 -11.14
N ARG A 4 30.49 0.17 -11.82
CA ARG A 4 29.14 0.17 -11.24
C ARG A 4 28.57 -1.23 -11.14
N ILE A 5 28.81 -2.10 -12.12
CA ILE A 5 28.46 -3.52 -12.04
C ILE A 5 29.20 -4.18 -10.87
N LYS A 6 30.50 -3.91 -10.74
CA LYS A 6 31.31 -4.40 -9.62
C LYS A 6 30.79 -3.87 -8.28
N LYS A 7 30.45 -2.58 -8.21
CA LYS A 7 29.89 -1.94 -7.02
C LYS A 7 28.54 -2.55 -6.62
N LEU A 8 27.63 -2.76 -7.57
CA LEU A 8 26.34 -3.43 -7.37
C LEU A 8 26.52 -4.85 -6.83
N ARG A 9 27.39 -5.65 -7.44
CA ARG A 9 27.64 -7.01 -6.97
C ARG A 9 28.16 -7.01 -5.53
N ARG A 10 29.10 -6.10 -5.22
CA ARG A 10 29.69 -5.98 -3.88
C ARG A 10 28.69 -5.47 -2.84
N SER A 11 27.78 -4.57 -3.19
CA SER A 11 26.73 -4.12 -2.26
C SER A 11 25.70 -5.20 -1.94
N LEU A 12 25.62 -6.25 -2.76
CA LEU A 12 24.77 -7.42 -2.53
C LEU A 12 25.53 -8.59 -1.89
N ASP A 13 26.80 -8.40 -1.53
CA ASP A 13 27.70 -9.42 -0.97
C ASP A 13 27.83 -10.70 -1.82
N LEU A 14 27.65 -10.58 -3.13
CA LEU A 14 27.73 -11.73 -4.06
C LEU A 14 29.13 -11.94 -4.62
N THR A 15 29.51 -13.20 -4.81
CA THR A 15 30.65 -13.59 -5.64
C THR A 15 30.33 -13.38 -7.13
N GLN A 16 31.37 -13.32 -7.97
CA GLN A 16 31.18 -13.23 -9.43
C GLN A 16 30.41 -14.42 -9.99
N GLN A 17 30.51 -15.59 -9.35
CA GLN A 17 29.80 -16.80 -9.77
C GLN A 17 28.30 -16.66 -9.46
N GLU A 18 27.94 -16.35 -8.21
CA GLU A 18 26.53 -16.18 -7.80
C GLU A 18 25.82 -15.07 -8.58
N PHE A 19 26.52 -13.96 -8.86
CA PHE A 19 25.96 -12.90 -9.69
C PHE A 19 25.69 -13.36 -11.12
N ALA A 20 26.60 -14.17 -11.68
CA ALA A 20 26.45 -14.72 -13.03
C ALA A 20 25.30 -15.73 -13.11
N ASP A 21 25.18 -16.59 -12.09
CA ASP A 21 24.15 -17.63 -12.02
C ASP A 21 22.75 -17.02 -11.96
N ARG A 22 22.57 -15.93 -11.21
CA ARG A 22 21.27 -15.24 -11.10
C ARG A 22 20.77 -14.63 -12.41
N ILE A 23 21.67 -14.11 -13.24
CA ILE A 23 21.30 -13.53 -14.55
C ILE A 23 21.51 -14.49 -15.72
N GLY A 24 21.86 -15.75 -15.45
CA GLY A 24 21.99 -16.81 -16.47
C GLY A 24 23.18 -16.66 -17.43
N VAL A 25 24.30 -16.09 -16.97
CA VAL A 25 25.53 -15.93 -17.77
C VAL A 25 26.71 -16.69 -17.18
N LYS A 26 27.79 -16.84 -17.95
CA LYS A 26 29.03 -17.45 -17.44
C LYS A 26 29.75 -16.48 -16.51
N ARG A 27 30.38 -16.98 -15.45
CA ARG A 27 31.22 -16.18 -14.54
C ARG A 27 32.27 -15.32 -15.27
N ASN A 28 32.91 -15.86 -16.31
CA ASN A 28 33.92 -15.14 -17.08
C ASN A 28 33.34 -13.88 -17.77
N THR A 29 32.05 -13.91 -18.12
CA THR A 29 31.33 -12.77 -18.68
C THR A 29 31.24 -11.62 -17.68
N ILE A 30 30.88 -11.91 -16.42
CA ILE A 30 30.87 -10.92 -15.33
C ILE A 30 32.27 -10.36 -15.10
N ALA A 31 33.30 -11.21 -15.06
CA ALA A 31 34.67 -10.76 -14.90
C ALA A 31 35.09 -9.79 -16.01
N ASN A 32 34.76 -10.09 -17.27
CA ASN A 32 35.02 -9.20 -18.41
C ASN A 32 34.27 -7.87 -18.33
N TYR A 33 33.03 -7.88 -17.83
CA TYR A 33 32.26 -6.65 -17.59
C TYR A 33 32.89 -5.78 -16.49
N GLU A 34 33.31 -6.37 -15.37
CA GLU A 34 33.87 -5.63 -14.24
C GLU A 34 35.23 -4.98 -14.54
N ILE A 35 36.02 -5.57 -15.44
CA ILE A 35 37.29 -4.99 -15.89
C ILE A 35 37.13 -4.06 -17.11
N GLY A 36 35.92 -3.92 -17.65
CA GLY A 36 35.65 -3.07 -18.81
C GLY A 36 36.17 -3.61 -20.14
N ARG A 37 36.47 -4.92 -20.23
CA ARG A 37 36.91 -5.55 -21.48
C ARG A 37 35.76 -5.70 -22.47
N ASN A 38 34.58 -6.04 -21.95
CA ASN A 38 33.34 -6.11 -22.71
C ASN A 38 32.28 -5.25 -22.01
N GLU A 39 31.31 -4.76 -22.77
CA GLU A 39 30.11 -4.13 -22.22
C GLU A 39 28.93 -5.10 -22.31
N PRO A 40 28.01 -5.10 -21.31
CA PRO A 40 26.79 -5.89 -21.40
C PRO A 40 25.90 -5.32 -22.51
N ILE A 41 25.34 -6.22 -23.32
CA ILE A 41 24.29 -5.86 -24.27
C ILE A 41 23.01 -5.47 -23.53
N ASP A 42 22.10 -4.78 -24.21
CA ASP A 42 20.90 -4.21 -23.57
C ASP A 42 20.02 -5.28 -22.90
N SER A 43 19.92 -6.48 -23.49
CA SER A 43 19.20 -7.60 -22.86
C SER A 43 19.83 -8.07 -21.54
N VAL A 44 21.15 -8.02 -21.40
CA VAL A 44 21.84 -8.35 -20.15
C VAL A 44 21.68 -7.21 -19.14
N LEU A 45 21.66 -5.95 -19.58
CA LEU A 45 21.36 -4.82 -18.72
C LEU A 45 19.95 -4.93 -18.13
N GLU A 46 18.96 -5.28 -18.95
CA GLU A 46 17.58 -5.50 -18.50
C GLU A 46 17.47 -6.65 -17.49
N LEU A 47 18.21 -7.74 -17.71
CA LEU A 47 18.28 -8.84 -16.74
C LEU A 47 18.85 -8.38 -15.40
N ILE A 48 19.94 -7.60 -15.41
CA ILE A 48 20.55 -7.05 -14.19
C ILE A 48 19.57 -6.10 -13.47
N VAL A 49 18.92 -5.21 -14.22
CA VAL A 49 17.90 -4.28 -13.69
C VAL A 49 16.77 -5.04 -13.01
N ARG A 50 16.22 -6.06 -13.67
CA ARG A 50 15.09 -6.84 -13.16
C ARG A 50 15.47 -7.72 -11.97
N GLU A 51 16.59 -8.42 -12.05
CA GLU A 51 17.01 -9.39 -11.03
C GLU A 51 17.42 -8.72 -9.71
N PHE A 52 18.03 -7.54 -9.80
CA PHE A 52 18.62 -6.86 -8.64
C PHE A 52 17.93 -5.55 -8.25
N GLY A 53 16.84 -5.17 -8.93
CA GLY A 53 16.12 -3.92 -8.67
C GLY A 53 16.99 -2.68 -8.82
N VAL A 54 17.98 -2.71 -9.72
CA VAL A 54 18.92 -1.60 -9.92
C VAL A 54 18.37 -0.59 -10.92
N SER A 55 18.61 0.70 -10.71
CA SER A 55 18.25 1.75 -11.68
C SER A 55 19.02 1.59 -12.98
N LYS A 56 18.32 1.50 -14.12
CA LYS A 56 18.96 1.46 -15.45
C LYS A 56 19.80 2.72 -15.69
N GLN A 57 19.29 3.89 -15.30
CA GLN A 57 20.01 5.16 -15.43
C GLN A 57 21.31 5.13 -14.62
N TRP A 58 21.23 4.75 -13.34
CA TRP A 58 22.40 4.63 -12.49
C TRP A 58 23.42 3.64 -13.06
N LEU A 59 22.98 2.48 -13.56
CA LEU A 59 23.89 1.49 -14.13
C LEU A 59 24.63 2.02 -15.36
N LEU A 60 23.93 2.76 -16.22
CA LEU A 60 24.45 3.32 -17.47
C LEU A 60 25.40 4.50 -17.26
N ASP A 61 24.97 5.54 -16.54
CA ASP A 61 25.72 6.80 -16.43
C ASP A 61 26.13 7.13 -14.98
N GLY A 62 25.49 6.51 -13.98
CA GLY A 62 25.76 6.76 -12.56
C GLY A 62 24.87 7.83 -11.93
N THR A 63 23.84 8.29 -12.64
CA THR A 63 22.91 9.32 -12.19
C THR A 63 21.83 8.72 -11.29
N GLY A 64 21.55 9.39 -10.17
CA GLY A 64 20.50 9.00 -9.23
C GLY A 64 20.92 7.89 -8.26
N GLU A 65 19.93 7.23 -7.66
CA GLU A 65 20.12 6.17 -6.69
C GLU A 65 20.47 4.83 -7.36
N MET A 66 21.28 4.02 -6.67
CA MET A 66 21.71 2.71 -7.16
C MET A 66 20.51 1.79 -7.39
N PHE A 67 19.69 1.63 -6.36
CA PHE A 67 18.46 0.87 -6.44
C PHE A 67 17.36 1.80 -6.92
N SER A 68 16.66 1.38 -7.97
CA SER A 68 15.38 2.00 -8.30
C SER A 68 14.32 1.20 -7.57
N PRO A 69 13.23 1.84 -7.07
CA PRO A 69 11.98 1.12 -6.94
C PRO A 69 11.57 0.73 -8.38
N ALA A 70 12.17 -0.35 -8.89
CA ALA A 70 11.75 -0.92 -10.15
C ALA A 70 10.27 -1.27 -10.00
N PRO A 71 9.48 -1.15 -11.08
CA PRO A 71 8.10 -1.56 -11.08
C PRO A 71 8.02 -3.09 -10.95
N THR A 72 8.25 -3.60 -9.75
CA THR A 72 8.50 -5.02 -9.45
C THR A 72 7.20 -5.69 -9.01
N ASN A 73 6.21 -4.90 -8.60
CA ASN A 73 4.90 -5.37 -8.20
C ASN A 73 3.87 -5.23 -9.34
N GLY A 74 2.83 -6.07 -9.31
CA GLY A 74 1.67 -5.90 -10.20
C GLY A 74 1.05 -4.50 -10.12
N LEU A 75 1.23 -3.83 -8.99
CA LEU A 75 0.83 -2.45 -8.75
C LEU A 75 1.53 -1.45 -9.68
N ASP A 76 2.82 -1.67 -9.96
CA ASP A 76 3.58 -0.77 -10.80
C ASP A 76 3.30 -0.96 -12.30
N LEU A 77 3.01 -2.20 -12.71
CA LEU A 77 2.49 -2.50 -14.04
C LEU A 77 1.13 -1.82 -14.25
N LEU A 78 0.24 -1.92 -13.26
CA LEU A 78 -1.05 -1.21 -13.27
C LEU A 78 -0.86 0.30 -13.30
N ALA A 79 0.12 0.83 -12.56
CA ALA A 79 0.43 2.25 -12.56
C ALA A 79 0.83 2.76 -13.94
N GLN A 80 1.62 1.99 -14.69
CA GLN A 80 1.97 2.32 -16.08
C GLN A 80 0.78 2.15 -17.05
N GLU A 81 0.04 1.05 -16.95
CA GLU A 81 -1.06 0.76 -17.89
C GLU A 81 -2.22 1.74 -17.76
N LYS A 82 -2.55 2.13 -16.53
CA LYS A 82 -3.70 3.01 -16.22
C LYS A 82 -3.29 4.46 -15.95
N ALA A 83 -2.01 4.79 -16.13
CA ALA A 83 -1.45 6.12 -15.86
C ALA A 83 -1.84 6.64 -14.46
N LEU A 84 -1.66 5.82 -13.42
CA LEU A 84 -1.94 6.23 -12.04
C LEU A 84 -1.11 7.46 -11.69
N THR A 85 -1.76 8.42 -11.05
CA THR A 85 -1.09 9.54 -10.40
C THR A 85 -0.24 9.04 -9.23
N HIS A 86 0.74 9.85 -8.84
CA HIS A 86 1.60 9.54 -7.70
C HIS A 86 0.82 9.30 -6.40
N GLY A 87 -0.29 10.03 -6.22
CA GLY A 87 -1.18 9.87 -5.07
C GLY A 87 -1.92 8.52 -5.08
N GLU A 88 -2.45 8.11 -6.22
CA GLU A 88 -3.14 6.81 -6.38
C GLU A 88 -2.19 5.64 -6.14
N TYR A 89 -0.97 5.72 -6.67
CA TYR A 89 0.06 4.71 -6.44
C TYR A 89 0.35 4.53 -4.94
N ILE A 90 0.65 5.62 -4.23
CA ILE A 90 0.97 5.58 -2.79
C ILE A 90 -0.20 5.02 -1.99
N LEU A 91 -1.42 5.47 -2.30
CA LEU A 91 -2.63 5.02 -1.60
C LEU A 91 -2.77 3.49 -1.69
N ILE A 92 -2.70 2.93 -2.90
CA ILE A 92 -2.89 1.50 -3.12
C ILE A 92 -1.71 0.70 -2.55
N GLU A 93 -0.47 1.16 -2.72
CA GLU A 93 0.72 0.52 -2.14
C GLU A 93 0.63 0.43 -0.62
N LYS A 94 0.29 1.54 0.05
CA LYS A 94 0.13 1.57 1.51
C LYS A 94 -1.03 0.69 1.95
N PHE A 95 -2.16 0.73 1.25
CA PHE A 95 -3.33 -0.08 1.57
C PHE A 95 -3.04 -1.59 1.51
N VAL A 96 -2.36 -2.07 0.45
CA VAL A 96 -2.05 -3.49 0.28
C VAL A 96 -1.10 -4.02 1.37
N ASN A 97 -0.19 -3.17 1.86
CA ASN A 97 0.78 -3.50 2.91
C ASN A 97 0.20 -3.53 4.34
N LEU A 98 -1.06 -3.11 4.54
CA LEU A 98 -1.72 -3.17 5.85
C LEU A 98 -2.24 -4.58 6.17
N LYS A 99 -2.42 -4.85 7.47
CA LYS A 99 -3.06 -6.08 7.94
C LYS A 99 -4.50 -6.19 7.41
N PRO A 100 -4.98 -7.41 7.13
CA PRO A 100 -6.34 -7.63 6.63
C PRO A 100 -7.42 -6.94 7.48
N GLU A 101 -7.29 -7.00 8.82
CA GLU A 101 -8.23 -6.34 9.75
C GLU A 101 -8.27 -4.82 9.53
N THR A 102 -7.10 -4.19 9.41
CA THR A 102 -7.01 -2.74 9.20
C THR A 102 -7.60 -2.33 7.86
N ARG A 103 -7.39 -3.13 6.81
CA ARG A 103 -7.98 -2.86 5.49
C ARG A 103 -9.51 -2.93 5.55
N GLN A 104 -10.07 -3.89 6.29
CA GLN A 104 -11.51 -3.99 6.47
C GLN A 104 -12.08 -2.75 7.18
N ASN A 105 -11.47 -2.33 8.29
CA ASN A 105 -11.91 -1.13 9.01
C ASN A 105 -11.87 0.13 8.14
N ILE A 106 -10.85 0.26 7.27
CA ILE A 106 -10.76 1.38 6.32
C ILE A 106 -11.90 1.32 5.30
N LEU A 107 -12.21 0.14 4.76
CA LEU A 107 -13.30 -0.02 3.79
C LEU A 107 -14.68 0.28 4.41
N ASP A 108 -14.92 -0.18 5.63
CA ASP A 108 -16.16 0.07 6.36
C ASP A 108 -16.36 1.58 6.60
N TYR A 109 -15.30 2.27 7.02
CA TYR A 109 -15.33 3.72 7.20
C TYR A 109 -15.59 4.47 5.88
N ILE A 110 -14.95 4.06 4.78
CA ILE A 110 -15.20 4.67 3.47
C ILE A 110 -16.66 4.48 3.04
N GLN A 111 -17.26 3.31 3.30
CA GLN A 111 -18.68 3.08 3.01
C GLN A 111 -19.61 3.93 3.87
N GLU A 112 -19.31 4.09 5.16
CA GLU A 112 -20.06 4.96 6.06
C GLU A 112 -20.04 6.42 5.57
N VAL A 113 -18.85 6.93 5.25
CA VAL A 113 -18.68 8.29 4.71
C VAL A 113 -19.41 8.46 3.37
N ALA A 114 -19.28 7.49 2.46
CA ALA A 114 -19.97 7.53 1.17
C ALA A 114 -21.50 7.52 1.34
N ALA A 115 -22.03 6.74 2.29
CA ALA A 115 -23.45 6.71 2.60
C ALA A 115 -23.93 8.05 3.18
N ALA A 116 -23.17 8.65 4.08
CA ALA A 116 -23.47 9.96 4.66
C ALA A 116 -23.47 11.08 3.60
N LEU A 117 -22.49 11.09 2.69
CA LEU A 117 -22.44 12.06 1.58
C LEU A 117 -23.59 11.85 0.57
N SER A 118 -24.00 10.59 0.35
CA SER A 118 -25.12 10.26 -0.54
C SER A 118 -26.50 10.58 0.05
N ALA A 119 -26.59 10.74 1.37
CA ALA A 119 -27.81 11.12 2.07
C ALA A 119 -28.24 12.58 1.82
N GLY A 120 -27.46 13.33 1.05
CA GLY A 120 -27.72 14.71 0.67
C GLY A 120 -27.17 15.69 1.70
N ASP A 121 -26.37 16.65 1.23
CA ASP A 121 -25.88 17.73 2.08
C ASP A 121 -27.04 18.48 2.72
N VAL A 122 -27.00 18.61 4.04
CA VAL A 122 -27.79 19.62 4.73
C VAL A 122 -27.18 20.98 4.34
N PRO A 123 -27.97 21.98 3.88
CA PRO A 123 -27.45 23.28 3.50
C PRO A 123 -26.54 23.86 4.58
N ALA A 124 -25.44 24.51 4.22
CA ALA A 124 -24.49 25.11 5.17
C ALA A 124 -25.13 26.14 6.13
N ASP A 125 -26.29 26.65 5.74
CA ASP A 125 -27.13 27.63 6.44
C ASP A 125 -28.21 26.96 7.31
N ALA A 126 -28.30 25.63 7.29
CA ALA A 126 -29.20 24.92 8.18
C ALA A 126 -28.75 25.16 9.62
N PRO A 127 -29.67 25.55 10.51
CA PRO A 127 -29.33 25.78 11.90
C PRO A 127 -28.70 24.51 12.43
N ALA A 128 -27.52 24.65 13.07
CA ALA A 128 -26.87 23.54 13.76
C ALA A 128 -27.94 22.83 14.58
N ILE A 129 -28.17 21.54 14.30
CA ILE A 129 -29.11 20.72 15.05
C ILE A 129 -28.84 21.02 16.52
N ASP A 130 -29.81 21.64 17.20
CA ASP A 130 -29.65 21.98 18.60
C ASP A 130 -29.52 20.67 19.35
N CYS A 131 -28.28 20.31 19.66
CA CYS A 131 -27.94 19.04 20.28
C CYS A 131 -28.58 18.91 21.68
N ARG A 132 -29.20 19.98 22.20
CA ARG A 132 -30.00 19.95 23.44
C ARG A 132 -31.32 19.20 23.28
N GLU A 133 -32.09 19.38 22.21
CA GLU A 133 -33.39 18.69 22.06
C GLU A 133 -33.20 17.18 21.86
N SER A 134 -32.17 16.78 21.13
CA SER A 134 -31.86 15.36 20.88
C SER A 134 -31.42 14.63 22.16
N ALA A 135 -30.63 15.28 23.01
CA ALA A 135 -30.17 14.68 24.27
C ALA A 135 -31.34 14.48 25.27
N GLU A 136 -32.25 15.45 25.38
CA GLU A 136 -33.42 15.33 26.26
C GLU A 136 -34.41 14.27 25.74
N SER A 137 -34.62 14.21 24.42
CA SER A 137 -35.47 13.18 23.80
C SER A 137 -34.89 11.77 23.96
N LEU A 138 -33.55 11.60 23.85
CA LEU A 138 -32.91 10.31 24.06
C LEU A 138 -33.00 9.88 25.54
N HIS A 139 -32.79 10.79 26.49
CA HIS A 139 -32.91 10.47 27.92
C HIS A 139 -34.34 10.09 28.29
N ALA A 140 -35.34 10.82 27.80
CA ALA A 140 -36.74 10.50 28.07
C ALA A 140 -37.17 9.14 27.51
N GLU A 141 -36.70 8.75 26.33
CA GLU A 141 -36.99 7.44 25.74
C GLU A 141 -36.23 6.31 26.46
N LEU A 142 -34.98 6.53 26.89
CA LEU A 142 -34.20 5.57 27.68
C LEU A 142 -34.85 5.32 29.05
N ASP A 143 -35.31 6.38 29.73
CA ASP A 143 -36.01 6.28 31.02
C ASP A 143 -37.37 5.57 30.88
N ARG A 144 -38.08 5.79 29.78
CA ARG A 144 -39.31 5.08 29.45
C ARG A 144 -39.06 3.59 29.23
N GLN A 145 -38.00 3.22 28.51
CA GLN A 145 -37.63 1.82 28.25
C GLN A 145 -37.19 1.10 29.54
N LEU A 146 -36.35 1.74 30.37
CA LEU A 146 -35.93 1.22 31.67
C LEU A 146 -37.10 1.11 32.68
N GLY A 147 -38.12 1.95 32.53
CA GLY A 147 -39.35 1.90 33.34
C GLY A 147 -40.31 0.75 32.98
N ILE A 148 -40.20 0.18 31.77
CA ILE A 148 -40.99 -0.97 31.32
C ILE A 148 -40.34 -2.28 31.79
N GLU A 149 -39.01 -2.38 31.74
CA GLU A 149 -38.29 -3.60 32.18
C GLU A 149 -38.45 -3.90 33.68
N LYS A 150 -38.64 -2.88 34.54
CA LYS A 150 -38.89 -3.12 35.98
C LYS A 150 -40.30 -3.64 36.30
N LYS A 151 -41.28 -3.48 35.41
CA LYS A 151 -42.64 -4.02 35.62
C LYS A 151 -42.79 -5.46 35.14
N GLU A 152 -42.02 -5.88 34.14
CA GLU A 152 -42.06 -7.27 33.66
C GLU A 152 -41.28 -8.23 34.57
N ALA A 153 -40.25 -7.77 35.28
CA ALA A 153 -39.51 -8.58 36.25
C ALA A 153 -40.26 -8.83 37.58
N ALA A 154 -41.36 -8.10 37.88
CA ALA A 154 -42.10 -8.22 39.14
C ALA A 154 -43.46 -8.95 39.03
N GLY A 155 -43.91 -9.30 37.82
CA GLY A 155 -45.23 -9.92 37.58
C GLY A 155 -45.24 -11.45 37.42
N GLY A 156 -44.09 -12.12 37.56
CA GLY A 156 -43.92 -13.54 37.20
C GLY A 156 -43.79 -14.53 38.36
N SER A 157 -44.37 -14.25 39.54
CA SER A 157 -44.36 -15.20 40.67
C SER A 157 -45.64 -15.16 41.49
N GLU A 158 -46.79 -15.37 40.86
CA GLU A 158 -48.03 -15.73 41.56
C GLU A 158 -49.03 -16.36 40.56
N ALA A 159 -48.85 -17.63 40.21
CA ALA A 159 -49.92 -18.57 39.82
C ALA A 159 -49.33 -19.91 39.33
N SER A 160 -49.17 -20.87 40.26
CA SER A 160 -49.61 -22.29 40.15
C SER A 160 -48.94 -23.13 41.23
#